data_AF-A0A1F8RSW3-F1
#
_entry.id   AF-A0A1F8RSW3-F1
#
_cell.length_a   1.000
_cell.length_b   1.000
_cell.length_c   1.000
_cell.angle_alpha   90.00
_cell.angle_beta   90.00
_cell.angle_gamma   90.00
#
_symmetry.space_group_name_H-M   'P 1'
#
loop_
_entity.id
_entity.type
_entity.pdbx_description
1 polymer ?
#
loop_
_entity_poly.entity_id
_entity_poly.type
_entity_poly.pdbx_seq_one_letter_code
_entity_poly.pdbx_strand_id
1 'polypeptide(L)'
;MVAQQASHLDIERSRIGRLALEEFEVPYVHLADAPVVQSRLRVDGTEYTYDRSYPVKGHSAVMPGAIRGLLAEGRRVLVAERGERHFVYLA
;
A
#
# COMPACT_ATOMS: atom_id res chain seq x y z
N MET A 1 8.38 -25.29 -18.79
CA MET A 1 7.32 -24.34 -18.40
C MET A 1 7.44 -24.09 -16.90
N VAL A 2 8.07 -22.99 -16.49
CA VAL A 2 8.08 -22.61 -15.07
C VAL A 2 6.76 -21.91 -14.81
N ALA A 3 5.89 -22.52 -14.00
CA ALA A 3 4.71 -21.84 -13.49
C ALA A 3 5.21 -20.61 -12.74
N GLN A 4 4.95 -19.42 -13.28
CA GLN A 4 5.15 -18.17 -12.57
C GLN A 4 4.18 -18.18 -11.40
N GLN A 5 4.62 -18.68 -10.24
CA GLN A 5 3.90 -18.49 -9.00
C GLN A 5 3.78 -16.97 -8.82
N ALA A 6 2.55 -16.49 -8.84
CA ALA A 6 2.21 -15.14 -8.42
C ALA A 6 2.69 -14.96 -6.97
N SER A 7 3.93 -14.50 -6.79
CA SER A 7 4.53 -14.30 -5.47
C SER A 7 3.92 -13.05 -4.85
N HIS A 8 2.92 -13.24 -3.99
CA HIS A 8 2.41 -12.18 -3.11
C HIS A 8 3.25 -12.12 -1.82
N LEU A 9 3.33 -10.94 -1.22
CA LEU A 9 3.86 -10.82 0.14
C LEU A 9 2.74 -11.01 1.14
N ASP A 10 2.81 -12.03 1.96
CA ASP A 10 1.94 -12.13 3.13
C ASP A 10 2.37 -11.12 4.19
N ILE A 11 1.48 -10.20 4.53
CA ILE A 11 1.66 -9.22 5.59
C ILE A 11 0.84 -9.66 6.80
N GLU A 12 1.54 -9.95 7.89
CA GLU A 12 0.90 -10.21 9.17
C GLU A 12 0.12 -8.99 9.66
N ARG A 13 -1.08 -9.22 10.18
CA ARG A 13 -1.98 -8.15 10.68
C ARG A 13 -1.33 -7.29 11.78
N SER A 14 -0.45 -7.89 12.59
CA SER A 14 0.33 -7.23 13.64
C SER A 14 1.25 -6.11 13.09
N ARG A 15 1.61 -6.18 11.80
CA ARG A 15 2.49 -5.21 11.13
C ARG A 15 1.72 -4.06 10.48
N ILE A 16 0.39 -4.09 10.51
CA ILE A 16 -0.46 -3.08 9.89
C ILE A 16 -0.77 -2.00 10.91
N GLY A 17 -0.13 -0.85 10.71
CA GLY A 17 -0.42 0.37 11.42
C GLY A 17 -1.43 1.23 10.66
N ARG A 18 -1.42 2.52 11.00
CA ARG A 18 -2.21 3.55 10.33
C ARG A 18 -1.29 4.69 9.92
N LEU A 19 -1.47 5.15 8.69
CA LEU A 19 -0.87 6.39 8.20
C LEU A 19 -1.91 7.48 8.31
N ALA A 20 -1.62 8.50 9.13
CA ALA A 20 -2.42 9.71 9.21
C ALA A 20 -2.20 10.57 7.97
N LEU A 21 -3.29 10.90 7.29
CA LEU A 21 -3.35 11.75 6.09
C LEU A 21 -4.34 12.88 6.35
N GLU A 22 -3.82 14.02 6.78
CA GLU A 22 -4.62 15.22 7.09
C GLU A 22 -5.79 14.90 8.05
N GLU A 23 -6.99 14.70 7.50
CA GLU A 23 -8.25 14.50 8.21
C GLU A 23 -8.66 13.03 8.38
N PHE A 24 -7.91 12.08 7.82
CA PHE A 24 -8.27 10.65 7.85
C PHE A 24 -7.04 9.75 8.01
N GLU A 25 -7.28 8.48 8.31
CA GLU A 25 -6.24 7.48 8.46
C GLU A 25 -6.46 6.34 7.46
N VAL A 26 -5.37 5.74 6.98
CA VAL A 26 -5.41 4.54 6.13
C VAL A 26 -4.53 3.42 6.65
N PRO A 27 -4.87 2.15 6.36
CA PRO A 27 -4.01 1.02 6.66
C PRO A 27 -2.60 1.24 6.07
N TYR A 28 -1.59 1.00 6.90
CA TYR A 28 -0.21 1.29 6.57
C TYR A 28 0.72 0.15 6.97
N VAL A 29 1.71 -0.16 6.14
CA VAL A 29 2.79 -1.10 6.47
C VAL A 29 4.15 -0.52 6.12
N HIS A 30 5.09 -0.60 7.05
CA HIS A 30 6.50 -0.31 6.75
C HIS A 30 7.17 -1.59 6.22
N LEU A 31 7.52 -1.56 4.94
CA LEU A 31 8.31 -2.59 4.29
C LEU A 31 9.76 -2.10 4.35
N ALA A 32 10.56 -2.71 5.22
CA ALA A 32 11.99 -2.42 5.35
C ALA A 32 12.75 -2.84 4.06
N ASP A 33 13.91 -3.49 4.18
CA ASP A 33 14.68 -4.00 3.04
C ASP A 33 14.02 -5.18 2.30
N ALA A 34 12.72 -5.40 2.50
CA ALA A 34 11.95 -6.34 1.72
C ALA A 34 12.13 -6.05 0.22
N PRO A 35 12.25 -7.08 -0.63
CA PRO A 35 12.34 -6.91 -2.07
C PRO A 35 11.01 -6.33 -2.59
N VAL A 36 10.96 -5.00 -2.74
CA VAL A 36 9.80 -4.26 -3.26
C VAL A 36 9.71 -4.40 -4.77
N VAL A 37 9.32 -5.61 -5.18
CA VAL A 37 8.84 -5.92 -6.54
C VAL A 37 7.65 -6.89 -6.47
N GLN A 38 7.03 -7.07 -5.30
CA GLN A 38 5.80 -7.85 -5.24
C GLN A 38 4.64 -6.92 -5.59
N SER A 39 4.18 -7.02 -6.84
CA SER A 39 3.00 -6.33 -7.37
C SER A 39 1.73 -6.62 -6.56
N ARG A 40 1.78 -7.64 -5.68
CA ARG A 40 0.69 -8.10 -4.85
C ARG A 40 1.11 -8.25 -3.39
N LEU A 41 0.33 -7.66 -2.51
CA LEU A 41 0.39 -7.89 -1.06
C LEU A 41 -0.85 -8.69 -0.67
N ARG A 42 -0.75 -9.52 0.36
CA ARG A 42 -1.91 -10.18 0.97
C ARG A 42 -1.98 -9.84 2.44
N VAL A 43 -3.12 -9.31 2.86
CA VAL A 43 -3.42 -8.89 4.22
C VAL A 43 -4.70 -9.56 4.64
N ASP A 44 -4.65 -10.40 5.69
CA ASP A 44 -5.83 -11.05 6.25
C ASP A 44 -6.69 -11.75 5.16
N GLY A 45 -6.02 -12.44 4.22
CA GLY A 45 -6.65 -13.10 3.08
C GLY A 45 -7.12 -12.18 1.93
N THR A 46 -7.07 -10.85 2.11
CA THR A 46 -7.36 -9.87 1.05
C THR A 46 -6.11 -9.61 0.20
N GLU A 47 -6.20 -9.81 -1.12
CA GLU A 47 -5.14 -9.48 -2.06
C GLU A 47 -5.23 -8.00 -2.47
N TYR A 48 -4.08 -7.34 -2.48
CA TYR A 48 -3.89 -5.93 -2.78
C TYR A 48 -2.89 -5.80 -3.92
N THR A 49 -3.29 -5.18 -5.02
CA THR A 49 -2.45 -4.98 -6.21
C THR A 49 -1.91 -3.55 -6.25
N TYR A 50 -0.65 -3.40 -6.69
CA TYR A 50 -0.03 -2.09 -6.85
C TYR A 50 -0.83 -1.21 -7.81
N ASP A 51 -1.11 0.03 -7.39
CA ASP A 51 -1.73 1.07 -8.22
C ASP A 51 -0.73 2.16 -8.60
N ARG A 52 -0.13 2.82 -7.61
CA ARG A 52 0.82 3.92 -7.83
C ARG A 52 1.76 4.13 -6.65
N SER A 53 2.69 5.06 -6.78
CA SER A 53 3.57 5.46 -5.67
C SER A 53 3.87 6.95 -5.65
N TYR A 54 4.17 7.46 -4.46
CA TYR A 54 4.50 8.84 -4.14
C TYR A 54 5.85 8.91 -3.42
N PRO A 55 6.63 9.99 -3.59
CA PRO A 55 7.82 10.22 -2.76
C PRO A 55 7.40 10.55 -1.32
N VAL A 56 8.09 9.99 -0.32
CA VAL A 56 7.84 10.28 1.11
C VAL A 56 7.94 11.78 1.37
N LYS A 57 8.91 12.46 0.73
CA LYS A 57 9.01 13.92 0.80
C LYS A 57 8.05 14.56 -0.21
N GLY A 58 7.14 15.41 0.29
CA GLY A 58 6.21 16.18 -0.56
C GLY A 58 4.94 15.44 -0.98
N HIS A 59 4.71 14.19 -0.55
CA HIS A 59 3.45 13.49 -0.86
C HIS A 59 2.21 14.19 -0.32
N SER A 60 2.35 14.95 0.77
CA SER A 60 1.22 15.57 1.48
C SER A 60 0.36 16.47 0.61
N ALA A 61 0.93 17.07 -0.45
CA ALA A 61 0.18 17.92 -1.36
C ALA A 61 -0.76 17.16 -2.33
N VAL A 62 -0.55 15.86 -2.55
CA VAL A 62 -1.23 15.12 -3.64
C VAL A 62 -1.83 13.79 -3.17
N MET A 63 -1.10 13.04 -2.35
CA MET A 63 -1.48 11.70 -1.93
C MET A 63 -2.78 11.68 -1.11
N PRO A 64 -3.03 12.60 -0.14
CA PRO A 64 -4.29 12.61 0.60
C PRO A 64 -5.52 12.76 -0.30
N GLY A 65 -5.48 13.70 -1.26
CA GLY A 65 -6.58 13.93 -2.19
C GLY A 65 -6.85 12.72 -3.10
N ALA A 66 -5.80 12.10 -3.62
CA ALA A 66 -5.92 10.90 -4.45
C ALA A 66 -6.51 9.71 -3.67
N ILE A 67 -6.03 9.47 -2.45
CA ILE A 67 -6.54 8.39 -1.60
C ILE A 67 -7.99 8.66 -1.19
N ARG A 68 -8.35 9.92 -0.87
CA ARG A 68 -9.72 10.31 -0.56
C ARG A 68 -10.68 10.00 -1.72
N GLY A 69 -10.27 10.25 -2.96
CA GLY A 69 -11.04 9.88 -4.15
C GLY A 69 -11.28 8.36 -4.25
N LEU A 70 -10.23 7.56 -4.07
CA LEU A 70 -10.33 6.09 -4.08
C LEU A 70 -11.26 5.56 -2.98
N LEU A 71 -11.18 6.13 -1.77
CA LEU A 71 -12.07 5.77 -0.67
C LEU A 71 -13.52 6.17 -0.96
N ALA A 72 -13.76 7.33 -1.57
CA ALA A 72 -15.10 7.77 -1.97
C ALA A 72 -15.71 6.89 -3.06
N GLU A 73 -14.89 6.28 -3.92
CA GLU A 73 -15.29 5.25 -4.88
C GLU A 73 -15.56 3.88 -4.23
N GLY A 74 -15.37 3.75 -2.91
CA GLY A 74 -15.55 2.49 -2.18
C GLY A 74 -14.38 1.52 -2.32
N ARG A 75 -13.21 1.96 -2.83
CA ARG A 75 -12.02 1.12 -2.96
C ARG A 75 -11.37 0.90 -1.60
N ARG A 76 -10.81 -0.30 -1.39
CA ARG A 76 -10.02 -0.62 -0.19
C ARG A 76 -8.56 -0.28 -0.46
N VAL A 77 -8.02 0.67 0.30
CA VAL A 77 -6.65 1.16 0.12
C VAL A 77 -5.72 0.60 1.21
N LEU A 78 -4.52 0.21 0.80
CA LEU A 78 -3.39 -0.09 1.69
C LEU A 78 -2.18 0.73 1.23
N VAL A 79 -1.52 1.41 2.16
CA VAL A 79 -0.27 2.12 1.88
C VAL A 79 0.90 1.33 2.43
N ALA A 80 1.94 1.13 1.62
CA ALA A 80 3.20 0.58 2.07
C ALA A 80 4.30 1.63 1.94
N GLU A 81 5.13 1.82 2.95
CA GLU A 81 6.34 2.64 2.82
C GLU A 81 7.56 1.77 2.65
N ARG A 82 8.44 2.17 1.73
CA ARG A 82 9.75 1.56 1.58
C ARG A 82 10.76 2.55 1.01
N GLY A 83 11.89 2.70 1.68
CA GLY A 83 12.87 3.73 1.34
C GLY A 83 12.20 5.11 1.31
N GLU A 84 12.39 5.86 0.23
CA GLU A 84 11.83 7.20 0.09
C GLU A 84 10.47 7.23 -0.65
N ARG A 85 9.71 6.13 -0.65
CA ARG A 85 8.40 6.07 -1.33
C ARG A 85 7.28 5.47 -0.48
N HIS A 86 6.09 6.04 -0.66
CA HIS A 86 4.81 5.41 -0.32
C HIS A 86 4.21 4.75 -1.56
N PHE A 87 3.84 3.50 -1.46
CA PHE A 87 3.21 2.69 -2.50
C PHE A 87 1.76 2.48 -2.11
N VAL A 88 0.84 2.75 -3.03
CA VAL A 88 -0.60 2.59 -2.85
C VAL A 88 -1.01 1.29 -3.53
N TYR A 89 -1.75 0.47 -2.78
CA TYR A 89 -2.31 -0.78 -3.26
C TYR A 89 -3.82 -0.78 -3.09
N LEU A 90 -4.50 -1.49 -4.00
CA LEU A 90 -5.95 -1.61 -4.06
C LEU A 90 -6.38 -3.07 -4.03
N ALA A 91 -7.43 -3.37 -3.27
CA ALA A 91 -8.15 -4.64 -3.35
C ALA A 91 -9.43 -4.52 -4.20
#